data_AF-A0A0K3CCP9-F1
#
_entry.id   AF-A0A0K3CCP9-F1
#
_cell.length_a   1.000
_cell.length_b   1.000
_cell.length_c   1.000
_cell.angle_alpha   90.00
_cell.angle_beta   90.00
_cell.angle_gamma   90.00
#
_symmetry.space_group_name_H-M   'P 1'
#
loop_
_entity.id
_entity.type
_entity.pdbx_description
1 polymer ?
#
loop_
_entity_poly.entity_id
_entity_poly.type
_entity_poly.pdbx_seq_one_letter_code
_entity_poly.pdbx_strand_id
1 'polypeptide(L)'
;MSGARLIGQVLLIGSTIVGKAFSEAWKQAARNARAGGEAATGAAGGAARGGNVDALTRNHGMTFDEAANILNVKRGAIQAGEETELQRMLKNFDHLFQANSPLTAEGKPHSSHYLQSKIVRAKERLEAELAAAAKGAGEAAAAEAPKTPDG
;
A
#
# COMPACT_ATOMS: atom_id res chain seq x y z
N MET A 1 7.16 46.22 19.58
CA MET A 1 6.05 45.28 19.87
C MET A 1 4.96 45.54 18.84
N SER A 2 4.45 44.68 17.97
CA SER A 2 4.30 43.22 17.94
C SER A 2 4.07 42.78 16.48
N GLY A 3 5.12 42.68 15.66
CA GLY A 3 5.02 42.18 14.27
C GLY A 3 5.06 40.65 14.16
N ALA A 4 5.69 39.98 15.13
CA ALA A 4 5.88 38.52 15.13
C ALA A 4 4.59 37.73 15.43
N ARG A 5 3.56 38.35 16.02
CA ARG A 5 2.30 37.66 16.37
C ARG A 5 1.30 37.55 15.22
N LEU A 6 1.46 38.35 14.16
CA LEU A 6 0.56 38.33 12.99
C LEU A 6 0.88 37.18 12.02
N ILE A 7 2.16 36.84 11.86
CA ILE A 7 2.59 35.72 10.99
C ILE A 7 2.18 34.36 11.59
N GLY A 8 2.18 34.24 12.93
CA GLY A 8 1.76 33.03 13.62
C GLY A 8 0.26 32.70 13.49
N GLN A 9 -0.60 33.70 13.29
CA GLN A 9 -2.06 33.48 13.18
C GLN A 9 -2.52 33.08 11.77
N VAL A 10 -1.81 33.51 10.71
CA VAL A 10 -2.18 33.16 9.33
C VAL A 10 -1.77 31.72 8.98
N LEU A 11 -0.67 31.23 9.55
CA LEU A 11 -0.17 29.86 9.36
C LEU A 11 -1.03 28.78 10.04
N LEU A 12 -1.73 29.12 11.13
CA LEU A 12 -2.57 28.16 11.87
C LEU A 12 -3.97 27.98 11.27
N ILE A 13 -4.43 28.87 10.38
CA ILE A 13 -5.78 28.82 9.79
C ILE A 13 -5.77 28.30 8.34
N GLY A 14 -4.66 28.44 7.61
CA GLY A 14 -4.55 28.01 6.21
C GLY A 14 -4.51 26.49 5.95
N SER A 15 -4.29 25.67 6.96
CA SER A 15 -4.04 24.23 6.81
C SER A 15 -5.29 23.34 6.85
N THR A 16 -6.43 23.82 7.37
CA THR A 16 -7.65 23.00 7.47
C THR A 16 -8.50 22.98 6.19
N ILE A 17 -8.32 23.97 5.31
CA ILE A 17 -9.13 24.11 4.08
C ILE A 17 -8.54 23.28 2.92
N VAL A 18 -7.20 23.16 2.83
CA VAL A 18 -6.52 22.37 1.79
C VAL A 18 -6.71 20.85 2.00
N GLY A 19 -6.80 20.40 3.25
CA GLY A 19 -6.93 18.95 3.55
C GLY A 19 -8.27 18.32 3.17
N LYS A 20 -9.38 19.06 3.27
CA LYS A 20 -10.72 18.50 3.00
C LYS A 20 -10.99 18.28 1.51
N ALA A 21 -10.57 19.22 0.64
CA ALA A 21 -10.73 19.07 -0.80
C ALA A 21 -9.79 17.98 -1.38
N PHE A 22 -8.57 17.86 -0.86
CA PHE A 22 -7.64 16.79 -1.25
C PHE A 22 -8.18 15.40 -0.87
N SER A 23 -8.88 15.28 0.26
CA SER A 23 -9.48 14.01 0.70
C SER A 23 -10.65 13.53 -0.19
N GLU A 24 -11.44 14.47 -0.76
CA GLU A 24 -12.58 14.12 -1.62
C GLU A 24 -12.13 13.78 -3.03
N ALA A 25 -11.13 14.49 -3.57
CA ALA A 25 -10.49 14.12 -4.83
C ALA A 25 -9.73 12.79 -4.72
N TRP A 26 -9.05 12.53 -3.59
CA TRP A 26 -8.41 11.23 -3.31
C TRP A 26 -9.44 10.10 -3.23
N LYS A 27 -10.58 10.34 -2.56
CA LYS A 27 -11.70 9.38 -2.52
C LYS A 27 -12.32 9.13 -3.89
N GLN A 28 -12.44 10.14 -4.75
CA GLN A 28 -12.97 10.00 -6.10
C GLN A 28 -11.99 9.27 -7.04
N ALA A 29 -10.69 9.55 -6.95
CA ALA A 29 -9.66 8.82 -7.67
C ALA A 29 -9.58 7.35 -7.20
N ALA A 30 -9.65 7.11 -5.88
CA ALA A 30 -9.70 5.77 -5.31
C ALA A 30 -10.97 5.00 -5.70
N ARG A 31 -12.11 5.68 -5.87
CA ARG A 31 -13.36 5.06 -6.35
C ARG A 31 -13.32 4.76 -7.85
N ASN A 32 -12.74 5.62 -8.69
CA ASN A 32 -12.57 5.34 -10.12
C ASN A 32 -11.55 4.22 -10.38
N ALA A 33 -10.49 4.13 -9.57
CA ALA A 33 -9.55 3.01 -9.60
C ALA A 33 -10.20 1.68 -9.15
N ARG A 34 -11.18 1.72 -8.24
CA ARG A 34 -11.95 0.54 -7.79
C ARG A 34 -13.04 0.13 -8.79
N ALA A 35 -13.71 1.09 -9.43
CA ALA A 35 -14.77 0.82 -10.41
C ALA A 35 -14.24 0.11 -11.68
N GLY A 36 -12.95 0.25 -12.01
CA GLY A 36 -12.30 -0.51 -13.07
C GLY A 36 -11.94 -1.97 -12.71
N GLY A 37 -11.99 -2.34 -11.43
CA GLY A 37 -11.57 -3.66 -10.93
C GLY A 37 -12.68 -4.52 -10.30
N GLU A 38 -13.84 -3.94 -9.97
CA GLU A 38 -14.92 -4.62 -9.24
C GLU A 38 -15.98 -5.33 -10.11
N ALA A 39 -15.68 -5.61 -11.38
CA ALA A 39 -16.59 -6.39 -12.24
C ALA A 39 -16.34 -7.91 -12.21
N ALA A 40 -15.39 -8.43 -11.43
CA ALA A 40 -15.06 -9.87 -11.50
C ALA A 40 -14.46 -10.45 -10.21
N THR A 41 -15.29 -10.69 -9.18
CA THR A 41 -14.91 -11.60 -8.08
C THR A 41 -16.09 -12.45 -7.65
N GLY A 42 -16.52 -13.33 -8.55
CA GLY A 42 -17.11 -14.62 -8.18
C GLY A 42 -16.00 -15.67 -8.07
N ALA A 43 -16.10 -16.51 -7.04
CA ALA A 43 -15.37 -17.76 -6.81
C ALA A 43 -13.96 -17.67 -6.21
N ALA A 44 -13.89 -18.15 -4.97
CA ALA A 44 -12.71 -18.76 -4.38
C ALA A 44 -12.21 -19.91 -5.27
N GLY A 45 -10.88 -19.99 -5.42
CA GLY A 45 -10.20 -21.15 -5.98
C GLY A 45 -9.71 -20.95 -7.41
N GLY A 46 -8.39 -21.10 -7.59
CA GLY A 46 -7.77 -21.26 -8.89
C GLY A 46 -7.08 -20.00 -9.38
N ALA A 47 -5.75 -20.08 -9.38
CA ALA A 47 -4.91 -19.16 -10.13
C ALA A 47 -5.38 -19.03 -11.59
N ALA A 48 -5.27 -17.80 -12.10
CA ALA A 48 -5.17 -17.47 -13.53
C ALA A 48 -6.24 -18.07 -14.45
N ARG A 49 -7.32 -17.33 -14.69
CA ARG A 49 -8.08 -17.43 -15.94
C ARG A 49 -8.62 -16.06 -16.36
N GLY A 50 -7.94 -15.47 -17.35
CA GLY A 50 -8.55 -14.60 -18.36
C GLY A 50 -9.11 -13.23 -17.99
N GLY A 51 -9.01 -12.77 -16.74
CA GLY A 51 -9.32 -11.38 -16.37
C GLY A 51 -8.08 -10.47 -16.49
N ASN A 52 -8.26 -9.16 -16.59
CA ASN A 52 -7.18 -8.17 -16.49
C ASN A 52 -6.47 -8.28 -15.13
N VAL A 53 -5.52 -9.20 -15.01
CA VAL A 53 -4.73 -9.38 -13.80
C VAL A 53 -3.66 -8.30 -13.80
N ASP A 54 -3.64 -7.49 -12.75
CA ASP A 54 -2.66 -6.42 -12.56
C ASP A 54 -1.20 -6.95 -12.67
N ALA A 55 -0.30 -6.12 -13.19
CA ALA A 55 1.08 -6.49 -13.48
C ALA A 55 1.83 -6.99 -12.23
N LEU A 56 1.58 -6.38 -11.06
CA LEU A 56 2.17 -6.82 -9.80
C LEU A 56 1.69 -8.22 -9.41
N THR A 57 0.41 -8.51 -9.59
CA THR A 57 -0.15 -9.83 -9.30
C THR A 57 0.46 -10.92 -10.20
N ARG A 58 0.72 -10.61 -11.47
CA ARG A 58 1.41 -11.54 -12.39
C ARG A 58 2.86 -11.79 -11.97
N ASN A 59 3.58 -10.77 -11.53
CA ASN A 59 4.97 -10.88 -11.15
C ASN A 59 5.17 -11.63 -9.83
N HIS A 60 4.35 -11.34 -8.82
CA HIS A 60 4.47 -11.98 -7.50
C HIS A 60 3.72 -13.32 -7.41
N GLY A 61 2.75 -13.57 -8.31
CA GLY A 61 1.90 -14.76 -8.27
C GLY A 61 0.93 -14.76 -7.08
N MET A 62 0.60 -13.56 -6.58
CA MET A 62 -0.21 -13.34 -5.38
C MET A 62 -0.96 -12.01 -5.52
N THR A 63 -2.25 -11.99 -5.14
CA THR A 63 -3.04 -10.75 -5.13
C THR A 63 -2.70 -9.89 -3.93
N PHE A 64 -3.00 -8.59 -3.99
CA PHE A 64 -2.83 -7.70 -2.84
C PHE A 64 -3.65 -8.17 -1.63
N ASP A 65 -4.89 -8.62 -1.85
CA ASP A 65 -5.77 -9.11 -0.78
C ASP A 65 -5.22 -10.38 -0.13
N GLU A 66 -4.65 -11.30 -0.91
CA GLU A 66 -3.98 -12.49 -0.38
C GLU A 66 -2.76 -12.11 0.48
N ALA A 67 -1.95 -11.16 0.02
CA ALA A 67 -0.78 -10.69 0.76
C ALA A 67 -1.16 -10.02 2.09
N ALA A 68 -2.19 -9.16 2.08
CA ALA A 68 -2.69 -8.50 3.27
C ALA A 68 -3.24 -9.51 4.30
N ASN A 69 -3.91 -10.57 3.83
CA ASN A 69 -4.42 -11.63 4.68
C ASN A 69 -3.28 -12.48 5.27
N ILE A 70 -2.27 -12.86 4.48
CA ILE A 70 -1.11 -13.65 4.94
C ILE A 70 -0.37 -12.92 6.06
N LEU A 71 -0.11 -11.62 5.88
CA LEU A 71 0.58 -10.80 6.90
C LEU A 71 -0.37 -10.23 7.96
N ASN A 72 -1.65 -10.62 7.94
CA ASN A 72 -2.69 -10.17 8.86
C ASN A 72 -2.68 -8.65 9.07
N VAL A 73 -2.81 -7.89 7.99
CA VAL A 73 -2.84 -6.42 8.00
C VAL A 73 -4.11 -5.89 7.33
N LYS A 74 -4.58 -4.72 7.76
CA LYS A 74 -5.77 -4.11 7.17
C LYS A 74 -5.43 -3.51 5.80
N ARG A 75 -6.05 -4.04 4.75
CA ARG A 75 -5.88 -3.54 3.36
C ARG A 75 -6.00 -2.02 3.25
N GLY A 76 -7.06 -1.43 3.82
CA GLY A 76 -7.31 0.01 3.68
C GLY A 76 -6.20 0.87 4.30
N ALA A 77 -5.69 0.46 5.45
CA ALA A 77 -4.66 1.17 6.20
C ALA A 77 -3.26 0.98 5.57
N ILE A 78 -2.94 -0.22 5.06
CA ILE A 78 -1.72 -0.44 4.29
C ILE A 78 -1.72 0.36 2.99
N GLN A 79 -2.84 0.36 2.25
CA GLN A 79 -2.95 1.12 1.01
C GLN A 79 -2.86 2.64 1.25
N ALA A 80 -3.31 3.12 2.42
CA ALA A 80 -3.17 4.51 2.83
C ALA A 80 -1.75 4.86 3.35
N GLY A 81 -0.85 3.88 3.48
CA GLY A 81 0.49 4.08 4.02
C GLY A 81 0.48 4.43 5.52
N GLU A 82 -0.52 3.98 6.28
CA GLU A 82 -0.57 4.24 7.72
C GLU A 82 0.63 3.59 8.43
N GLU A 83 1.44 4.41 9.10
CA GLU A 83 2.69 3.97 9.72
C GLU A 83 2.49 2.82 10.73
N THR A 84 1.40 2.87 11.49
CA THR A 84 1.04 1.83 12.46
C THR A 84 0.84 0.46 11.81
N GLU A 85 0.19 0.40 10.64
CA GLU A 85 0.05 -0.87 9.92
C GLU A 85 1.32 -1.30 9.19
N LEU A 86 2.17 -0.38 8.75
CA LEU A 86 3.49 -0.74 8.22
C LEU A 86 4.35 -1.42 9.30
N GLN A 87 4.36 -0.89 10.51
CA GLN A 87 5.05 -1.51 11.64
C GLN A 87 4.45 -2.89 11.98
N ARG A 88 3.12 -3.00 11.95
CA ARG A 88 2.42 -4.28 12.16
C ARG A 88 2.76 -5.30 11.08
N MET A 89 2.84 -4.89 9.82
CA MET A 89 3.25 -5.73 8.69
C MET A 89 4.62 -6.35 8.94
N LEU A 90 5.62 -5.53 9.31
CA LEU A 90 6.98 -5.99 9.58
C LEU A 90 7.03 -6.94 10.78
N LYS A 91 6.35 -6.58 11.87
CA LYS A 91 6.28 -7.43 13.07
C LYS A 91 5.63 -8.79 12.78
N ASN A 92 4.53 -8.80 12.02
CA ASN A 92 3.84 -10.03 11.65
C ASN A 92 4.71 -10.87 10.70
N PHE A 93 5.41 -10.23 9.76
CA PHE A 93 6.36 -10.90 8.89
C PHE A 93 7.45 -11.60 9.70
N ASP A 94 8.13 -10.90 10.60
CA ASP A 94 9.22 -11.47 11.41
C ASP A 94 8.72 -12.64 12.26
N HIS A 95 7.57 -12.46 12.91
CA HIS A 95 6.94 -13.50 13.72
C HIS A 95 6.58 -14.75 12.89
N LEU A 96 5.89 -14.56 11.75
CA LEU A 96 5.49 -15.67 10.88
C LEU A 96 6.70 -16.35 10.25
N PHE A 97 7.72 -15.59 9.85
CA PHE A 97 8.93 -16.12 9.25
C PHE A 97 9.73 -16.98 10.23
N GLN A 98 9.90 -16.50 11.47
CA GLN A 98 10.58 -17.24 12.54
C GLN A 98 9.78 -18.49 12.94
N ALA A 99 8.46 -18.36 13.15
CA ALA A 99 7.60 -19.48 13.51
C ALA A 99 7.59 -20.57 12.43
N ASN A 100 7.79 -20.19 11.16
CA ASN A 100 7.86 -21.12 10.03
C ASN A 100 9.30 -21.35 9.57
N SER A 101 10.32 -21.27 10.43
CA SER A 101 11.68 -21.75 10.10
C SER A 101 11.65 -23.16 9.50
N PRO A 102 12.46 -23.51 8.48
CA PRO A 102 12.35 -24.81 7.82
C PRO A 102 12.81 -25.94 8.75
N LEU A 103 13.70 -25.61 9.69
CA LEU A 103 14.24 -26.50 10.71
C LEU A 103 13.84 -25.99 12.10
N THR A 104 13.45 -26.90 12.98
CA THR A 104 13.37 -26.63 14.42
C THR A 104 14.77 -26.42 15.00
N ALA A 105 14.85 -25.89 16.22
CA ALA A 105 16.10 -25.83 16.98
C ALA A 105 16.77 -27.21 17.18
N GLU A 106 15.99 -28.29 17.06
CA GLU A 106 16.44 -29.68 17.15
C GLU A 106 16.82 -30.28 15.77
N GLY A 107 16.80 -29.48 14.70
CA GLY A 107 17.16 -29.92 13.35
C GLY A 107 16.09 -30.74 12.62
N LYS A 108 14.85 -30.74 13.09
CA LYS A 108 13.73 -31.46 12.45
C LYS A 108 12.99 -30.54 11.46
N PRO A 109 12.48 -31.04 10.33
CA PRO A 109 11.61 -30.25 9.45
C PRO A 109 10.38 -29.74 10.21
N HIS A 110 10.21 -28.41 10.29
CA HIS A 110 9.11 -27.78 11.04
C HIS A 110 8.04 -27.18 10.14
N SER A 111 8.45 -26.57 9.04
CA SER A 111 7.57 -25.90 8.11
C SER A 111 7.96 -26.24 6.67
N SER A 112 7.02 -26.09 5.74
CA SER A 112 7.33 -26.23 4.32
C SER A 112 8.02 -24.97 3.80
N HIS A 113 9.01 -25.17 2.92
CA HIS A 113 9.63 -24.08 2.16
C HIS A 113 8.58 -23.24 1.39
N TYR A 114 7.45 -23.86 1.01
CA TYR A 114 6.33 -23.16 0.37
C TYR A 114 5.71 -22.09 1.28
N LEU A 115 5.48 -22.37 2.56
CA LEU A 115 4.94 -21.39 3.50
C LEU A 115 5.90 -20.23 3.71
N GLN A 116 7.19 -20.51 3.88
CA GLN A 116 8.20 -19.45 3.95
C GLN A 116 8.23 -18.60 2.69
N SER A 117 8.21 -19.24 1.53
CA SER A 117 8.15 -18.54 0.23
C SER A 117 6.91 -17.66 0.13
N LYS A 118 5.75 -18.13 0.60
CA LYS A 118 4.50 -17.35 0.61
C LYS A 118 4.57 -16.12 1.53
N ILE A 119 5.17 -16.26 2.70
CA ILE A 119 5.35 -15.14 3.64
C ILE A 119 6.27 -14.06 3.03
N VAL A 120 7.39 -14.47 2.41
CA VAL A 120 8.31 -13.56 1.73
C VAL A 120 7.63 -12.85 0.57
N ARG A 121 6.93 -13.59 -0.30
CA ARG A 121 6.22 -13.00 -1.44
C ARG A 121 5.09 -12.07 -1.03
N ALA A 122 4.41 -12.36 0.08
CA ALA A 122 3.38 -11.46 0.61
C ALA A 122 3.98 -10.11 0.99
N LYS A 123 5.13 -10.10 1.66
CA LYS A 123 5.86 -8.87 1.99
C LYS A 123 6.25 -8.10 0.72
N GLU A 124 6.90 -8.77 -0.22
CA GLU A 124 7.33 -8.15 -1.49
C GLU A 124 6.14 -7.54 -2.26
N ARG A 125 4.99 -8.24 -2.29
CA ARG A 125 3.79 -7.74 -2.97
C ARG A 125 3.24 -6.47 -2.33
N LEU A 126 3.22 -6.38 -1.00
CA LEU A 126 2.75 -5.18 -0.29
C LEU A 126 3.75 -4.02 -0.44
N GLU A 127 5.05 -4.28 -0.35
CA GLU A 127 6.10 -3.29 -0.57
C GLU A 127 6.07 -2.73 -2.00
N ALA A 128 5.85 -3.59 -3.00
CA ALA A 128 5.72 -3.15 -4.38
C ALA A 128 4.48 -2.27 -4.63
N GLU A 129 3.37 -2.52 -3.92
CA GLU A 129 2.20 -1.64 -3.96
C GLU A 129 2.51 -0.25 -3.38
N LEU A 130 3.15 -0.22 -2.20
CA LEU A 130 3.55 1.03 -1.55
C LEU A 130 4.52 1.83 -2.43
N ALA A 131 5.49 1.15 -3.05
CA ALA A 131 6.42 1.76 -3.98
C ALA A 131 5.73 2.30 -5.26
N ALA A 132 4.77 1.55 -5.81
CA ALA A 132 3.98 2.00 -6.95
C ALA A 132 3.13 3.24 -6.62
N ALA A 133 2.50 3.26 -5.44
CA ALA A 133 1.74 4.41 -4.94
C ALA A 133 2.63 5.65 -4.75
N ALA A 134 3.84 5.48 -4.21
CA ALA A 134 4.81 6.57 -4.05
C ALA A 134 5.29 7.14 -5.41
N LYS A 135 5.55 6.28 -6.40
CA LYS A 135 5.93 6.72 -7.76
C LYS A 135 4.81 7.49 -8.46
N GLY A 136 3.57 7.03 -8.36
CA GLY A 136 2.41 7.74 -8.92
C GLY A 136 2.20 9.13 -8.30
N ALA A 137 2.48 9.28 -7.01
CA ALA A 137 2.44 10.58 -6.33
C ALA A 137 3.55 11.54 -6.81
N GLY A 138 4.76 11.02 -7.06
CA GLY A 138 5.88 11.81 -7.59
C GLY A 138 5.67 12.29 -9.02
N GLU A 139 5.05 11.45 -9.87
CA GLU A 139 4.78 11.78 -11.27
C GLU A 139 3.62 12.78 -11.42
N ALA A 140 2.61 12.70 -10.55
CA ALA A 140 1.54 13.70 -10.47
C ALA A 140 2.05 15.07 -10.00
N ALA A 141 2.99 15.11 -9.06
CA ALA A 141 3.62 16.36 -8.59
C ALA A 141 4.53 17.00 -9.67
N ALA A 142 5.17 16.20 -10.52
CA ALA A 142 6.01 16.70 -11.61
C ALA A 142 5.20 17.27 -12.79
N ALA A 143 3.97 16.79 -12.99
CA ALA A 143 3.07 17.29 -14.04
C ALA A 143 2.40 18.65 -13.70
N GLU A 144 2.50 19.10 -12.45
CA GLU A 144 1.88 20.34 -11.96
C GLU A 144 2.88 21.50 -11.75
N ALA A 145 4.13 21.38 -12.22
CA ALA A 145 5.05 22.51 -12.24
C ALA A 145 4.58 23.55 -13.29
N PRO A 146 4.26 24.80 -12.91
CA PRO A 146 3.73 25.78 -13.83
C PRO A 146 4.80 26.16 -14.85
N LYS A 147 4.52 25.93 -16.14
CA LYS A 147 5.27 26.58 -17.22
C LYS A 147 5.08 28.08 -17.05
N THR A 148 6.15 28.77 -16.65
CA THR A 148 6.26 30.22 -16.69
C THR A 148 5.88 30.69 -18.09
N PRO A 149 4.85 31.54 -18.27
CA PRO A 149 4.66 32.21 -19.54
C PRO A 149 5.71 33.33 -19.63
N ASP A 150 6.62 33.20 -20.60
CA ASP A 150 7.42 34.32 -21.10
C ASP A 150 6.48 35.39 -21.66
N GLY A 151 6.69 36.64 -21.25
CA GLY A 151 5.98 37.83 -21.73
C GLY A 151 6.54 39.09 -21.10
#